data_AF-A0A957RCK8-F1
#
_entry.id   AF-A0A957RCK8-F1
#
_cell.length_a   1.000
_cell.length_b   1.000
_cell.length_c   1.000
_cell.angle_alpha   90.00
_cell.angle_beta   90.00
_cell.angle_gamma   90.00
#
_symmetry.space_group_name_H-M   'P 1'
#
loop_
_entity.id
_entity.type
_entity.pdbx_description
1 polymer ?
#
loop_
_entity_poly.entity_id
_entity_poly.type
_entity_poly.pdbx_seq_one_letter_code
_entity_poly.pdbx_strand_id
1 'polypeptide(L)'
;MTGLLLPPIDALKFLSQTRHQTQPAAVVAAEGVLRLRLGNDILYWSNAAKFALEMLIGQHYVPALRRNGVTGLYALWQPAMLDDRIRRRFTAMVETMPPVCRAYDLDETDDAQAPHELTEHFVATMVDTAVRQWSNHDRAPMASAAQPAQQWANQLRAASPHLMLPPQPAYRLAQEWQAWIDQLHITSDANFRITFELVEPEQPAQSGGHTGALGNGAADFDAVRSHWTLRYYLQARDDLRLLIAAEQVWMAHNGHLRFGNRRVDRPQERLLGGLGAASRLFAPIEQSLRSPRPELALLTPAEAHQFLRE
;
A
#
# COMPACT_ATOMS: atom_id res chain seq x y z
N MET A 1 -32.89 -6.58 19.54
CA MET A 1 -32.54 -5.59 18.51
C MET A 1 -33.28 -5.85 17.21
N THR A 2 -33.96 -4.85 16.66
CA THR A 2 -34.55 -4.88 15.32
C THR A 2 -33.68 -4.07 14.38
N GLY A 3 -33.12 -4.69 13.34
CA GLY A 3 -32.21 -4.03 12.42
C GLY A 3 -31.95 -4.83 11.15
N LEU A 4 -31.42 -4.16 10.13
CA LEU A 4 -30.95 -4.78 8.89
C LEU A 4 -29.44 -4.95 8.98
N LEU A 5 -28.95 -6.19 8.85
CA LEU A 5 -27.53 -6.48 8.76
C LEU A 5 -27.14 -6.60 7.30
N LEU A 6 -26.21 -5.74 6.85
CA LEU A 6 -25.63 -5.80 5.52
C LEU A 6 -24.31 -6.57 5.57
N PRO A 7 -24.09 -7.56 4.68
CA PRO A 7 -22.78 -8.16 4.49
C PRO A 7 -21.73 -7.09 4.13
N PRO A 8 -20.45 -7.25 4.50
CA PRO A 8 -19.46 -6.19 4.33
C PRO A 8 -19.33 -5.68 2.90
N ILE A 9 -19.38 -6.55 1.89
CA ILE A 9 -19.28 -6.13 0.50
C ILE A 9 -20.50 -5.30 0.04
N ASP A 10 -21.70 -5.63 0.52
CA ASP A 10 -22.92 -4.91 0.18
C ASP A 10 -22.96 -3.57 0.91
N ALA A 11 -22.50 -3.54 2.17
CA ALA A 11 -22.28 -2.32 2.92
C ALA A 11 -21.25 -1.40 2.22
N LEU A 12 -20.14 -1.95 1.73
CA LEU A 12 -19.11 -1.18 0.99
C LEU A 12 -19.69 -0.56 -0.29
N LYS A 13 -20.48 -1.33 -1.06
CA LYS A 13 -21.16 -0.82 -2.27
C LYS A 13 -22.15 0.29 -1.93
N PHE A 14 -23.00 0.07 -0.94
CA PHE A 14 -23.98 1.06 -0.50
C PHE A 14 -23.30 2.36 -0.02
N LEU A 15 -22.35 2.25 0.92
CA LEU A 15 -21.68 3.38 1.55
C LEU A 15 -20.73 4.13 0.60
N SER A 16 -20.16 3.47 -0.41
CA SER A 16 -19.34 4.15 -1.41
C SER A 16 -20.17 5.00 -2.38
N GLN A 17 -21.42 4.61 -2.63
CA GLN A 17 -22.34 5.31 -3.52
C GLN A 17 -23.11 6.44 -2.82
N THR A 18 -23.14 6.48 -1.49
CA THR A 18 -23.73 7.60 -0.76
C THR A 18 -22.89 8.87 -1.01
N ARG A 19 -23.44 9.77 -1.83
CA ARG A 19 -22.84 11.08 -2.09
C ARG A 19 -23.31 12.06 -1.02
N HIS A 20 -22.39 12.93 -0.59
CA HIS A 20 -22.78 14.18 0.04
C HIS A 20 -23.58 14.98 -1.01
N GLN A 21 -24.90 14.95 -0.94
CA GLN A 21 -25.72 15.89 -1.70
C GLN A 21 -25.58 17.27 -1.05
N THR A 22 -24.49 17.96 -1.38
CA THR A 22 -24.41 19.43 -1.34
C THR A 22 -24.80 19.95 -2.71
N GLN A 23 -26.07 19.79 -3.10
CA GLN A 23 -26.62 20.62 -4.17
C GLN A 23 -27.22 21.87 -3.53
N PRO A 24 -26.88 23.09 -4.00
CA PRO A 24 -27.59 24.30 -3.61
C PRO A 24 -29.05 24.16 -4.03
N ALA A 25 -29.94 24.67 -3.19
CA ALA A 25 -31.37 24.65 -3.40
C ALA A 25 -31.78 25.38 -4.70
N ALA A 26 -31.87 24.66 -5.82
CA ALA A 26 -32.66 25.04 -6.98
C ALA A 26 -32.70 23.87 -7.97
N VAL A 27 -33.79 23.09 -7.97
CA VAL A 27 -34.55 22.66 -9.16
C VAL A 27 -35.82 21.95 -8.63
N VAL A 28 -36.96 22.59 -8.95
CA VAL A 28 -38.33 22.11 -9.12
C VAL A 28 -38.72 20.83 -8.36
N ALA A 29 -39.54 21.01 -7.33
CA ALA A 29 -40.30 19.94 -6.69
C ALA A 29 -41.30 19.35 -7.70
N ALA A 30 -41.00 18.17 -8.22
CA ALA A 30 -42.03 17.25 -8.68
C ALA A 30 -42.64 16.58 -7.44
N GLU A 31 -43.97 16.60 -7.34
CA GLU A 31 -44.73 15.97 -6.27
C GLU A 31 -44.29 14.50 -6.09
N GLY A 32 -43.88 14.14 -4.86
CA GLY A 32 -43.55 12.77 -4.47
C GLY A 32 -42.08 12.46 -4.20
N VAL A 33 -41.13 13.37 -4.48
CA VAL A 33 -39.72 13.14 -4.13
C VAL A 33 -39.46 13.52 -2.68
N LEU A 34 -39.50 12.55 -1.77
CA LEU A 34 -39.01 12.71 -0.41
C LEU A 34 -37.54 13.15 -0.47
N ARG A 35 -37.27 14.41 -0.08
CA ARG A 35 -35.89 14.90 0.12
C ARG A 35 -35.34 14.26 1.39
N LEU A 36 -34.72 13.10 1.23
CA LEU A 36 -34.07 12.39 2.33
C LEU A 36 -32.74 13.07 2.65
N ARG A 37 -32.66 13.66 3.85
CA ARG A 37 -31.39 14.13 4.42
C ARG A 37 -30.74 12.97 5.17
N LEU A 38 -29.55 12.57 4.76
CA LEU A 38 -28.76 11.56 5.46
C LEU A 38 -28.29 12.10 6.82
N GLY A 39 -28.33 11.25 7.84
CA GLY A 39 -27.74 11.53 9.15
C GLY A 39 -26.21 11.56 9.08
N ASN A 40 -25.59 12.20 10.07
CA ASN A 40 -24.13 12.32 10.16
C ASN A 40 -23.45 10.95 10.34
N ASP A 41 -24.16 9.96 10.88
CA ASP A 41 -23.73 8.57 11.01
C ASP A 41 -23.50 7.90 9.64
N ILE A 42 -24.46 8.03 8.71
CA ILE A 42 -24.33 7.46 7.36
C ILE A 42 -23.20 8.17 6.60
N LEU A 43 -23.08 9.49 6.76
CA LEU A 43 -22.00 10.25 6.13
C LEU A 43 -20.62 9.85 6.69
N TYR A 44 -20.54 9.60 7.99
CA TYR A 44 -19.34 9.09 8.63
C TYR A 44 -18.92 7.74 8.06
N TRP A 45 -19.83 6.76 8.05
CA TRP A 45 -19.55 5.42 7.53
C TRP A 45 -19.30 5.41 6.02
N SER A 46 -19.90 6.34 5.28
CA SER A 46 -19.58 6.59 3.87
C SER A 46 -18.12 7.03 3.69
N ASN A 47 -17.64 7.95 4.52
CA ASN A 47 -16.25 8.39 4.48
C ASN A 47 -15.29 7.26 4.88
N ALA A 48 -15.64 6.45 5.89
CA ALA A 48 -14.85 5.29 6.28
C ALA A 48 -14.80 4.22 5.17
N ALA A 49 -15.90 3.99 4.46
CA ALA A 49 -15.96 3.07 3.32
C ALA A 49 -15.08 3.56 2.15
N LYS A 50 -15.12 4.86 1.84
CA LYS A 50 -14.24 5.48 0.83
C LYS A 50 -12.77 5.43 1.23
N PHE A 51 -12.47 5.58 2.51
CA PHE A 51 -11.12 5.39 3.04
C PHE A 51 -10.65 3.94 2.87
N ALA A 52 -11.52 2.94 3.13
CA ALA A 52 -11.20 1.54 2.87
C ALA A 52 -10.94 1.27 1.37
N LEU A 53 -11.73 1.87 0.46
CA LEU A 53 -11.48 1.80 -0.98
C LEU A 53 -10.15 2.42 -1.38
N GLU A 54 -9.75 3.52 -0.77
CA GLU A 54 -8.43 4.11 -1.00
C GLU A 54 -7.29 3.17 -0.57
N MET A 55 -7.46 2.47 0.56
CA MET A 55 -6.48 1.45 0.97
C MET A 55 -6.40 0.31 -0.05
N LEU A 56 -7.54 -0.13 -0.57
CA LEU A 56 -7.61 -1.19 -1.58
C LEU A 56 -6.99 -0.77 -2.92
N ILE A 57 -7.35 0.40 -3.44
CA ILE A 57 -6.84 0.94 -4.71
C ILE A 57 -5.35 1.21 -4.62
N GLY A 58 -4.91 1.80 -3.51
CA GLY A 58 -3.50 2.08 -3.27
C GLY A 58 -2.68 0.88 -2.82
N GLN A 59 -3.29 -0.31 -2.71
CA GLN A 59 -2.65 -1.54 -2.21
C GLN A 59 -1.98 -1.37 -0.84
N HIS A 60 -2.53 -0.48 0.00
CA HIS A 60 -2.06 -0.20 1.37
C HIS A 60 -2.65 -1.23 2.35
N TYR A 61 -2.35 -2.50 2.11
CA TYR A 61 -2.76 -3.58 3.00
C TYR A 61 -1.72 -4.70 2.98
N VAL A 62 -1.62 -5.41 4.10
CA VAL A 62 -0.63 -6.48 4.29
C VAL A 62 -1.32 -7.75 4.77
N PRO A 63 -0.77 -8.92 4.43
CA PRO A 63 -1.22 -10.16 5.04
C PRO A 63 -0.76 -10.19 6.50
N ALA A 64 -1.70 -10.42 7.39
CA ALA A 64 -1.53 -10.34 8.83
C ALA A 64 -1.83 -11.67 9.52
N LEU A 65 -1.27 -11.79 10.72
CA LEU A 65 -1.48 -12.89 11.63
C LEU A 65 -1.97 -12.32 12.96
N ARG A 66 -3.28 -12.41 13.26
CA ARG A 66 -3.82 -12.00 14.56
C ARG A 66 -3.94 -13.18 15.50
N ARG A 67 -3.59 -12.94 16.77
CA ARG A 67 -3.89 -13.85 17.88
C ARG A 67 -5.15 -13.38 18.58
N ASN A 68 -6.06 -14.31 18.86
CA ASN A 68 -7.21 -14.11 19.71
C ASN A 68 -7.23 -15.21 20.78
N GLY A 69 -6.91 -14.83 22.03
CA GLY A 69 -6.73 -15.77 23.13
C GLY A 69 -5.46 -16.64 23.02
N VAL A 70 -5.46 -17.78 23.71
CA VAL A 70 -4.27 -18.65 23.86
C VAL A 70 -3.97 -19.47 22.61
N THR A 71 -4.99 -19.88 21.87
CA THR A 71 -4.86 -20.82 20.73
C THR A 71 -5.42 -20.29 19.41
N GLY A 72 -6.17 -19.19 19.43
CA GLY A 72 -6.81 -18.65 18.23
C GLY A 72 -5.81 -17.90 17.38
N LEU A 73 -5.44 -18.46 16.23
CA LEU A 73 -4.64 -17.78 15.21
C LEU A 73 -5.53 -17.49 13.99
N TYR A 74 -5.43 -16.28 13.47
CA TYR A 74 -6.29 -15.81 12.38
C TYR A 74 -5.42 -15.20 11.28
N ALA A 75 -5.55 -15.73 10.08
CA ALA A 75 -4.97 -15.15 8.88
C ALA A 75 -5.94 -14.11 8.36
N LEU A 76 -5.54 -12.84 8.30
CA LEU A 76 -6.39 -11.70 7.88
C LEU A 76 -5.60 -10.77 6.98
N TRP A 77 -6.26 -10.05 6.08
CA TRP A 77 -5.67 -8.88 5.44
C TRP A 77 -5.94 -7.64 6.28
N GLN A 78 -4.91 -6.86 6.54
CA GLN A 78 -5.02 -5.66 7.37
C GLN A 78 -4.61 -4.42 6.60
N PRO A 79 -5.34 -3.29 6.77
CA PRO A 79 -4.90 -2.00 6.25
C PRO A 79 -3.54 -1.64 6.84
N ALA A 80 -2.60 -1.22 5.98
CA ALA A 80 -1.25 -0.86 6.35
C ALA A 80 -1.06 0.66 6.22
N MET A 81 -1.20 1.38 7.34
CA MET A 81 -1.08 2.85 7.40
C MET A 81 0.38 3.29 7.57
N LEU A 82 1.23 2.86 6.64
CA LEU A 82 2.67 3.16 6.63
C LEU A 82 2.99 4.61 6.23
N ASP A 83 2.03 5.32 5.64
CA ASP A 83 2.18 6.74 5.30
C ASP A 83 1.55 7.63 6.39
N ASP A 84 2.31 8.60 6.88
CA ASP A 84 1.84 9.65 7.78
C ASP A 84 0.59 10.36 7.26
N ARG A 85 0.49 10.56 5.95
CA ARG A 85 -0.70 11.19 5.34
C ARG A 85 -1.95 10.34 5.55
N ILE A 86 -1.84 9.03 5.35
CA ILE A 86 -2.93 8.07 5.57
C ILE A 86 -3.30 8.06 7.06
N ARG A 87 -2.28 7.99 7.95
CA ARG A 87 -2.47 7.98 9.40
C ARG A 87 -3.18 9.23 9.91
N ARG A 88 -2.76 10.43 9.49
CA ARG A 88 -3.41 11.70 9.87
C ARG A 88 -4.87 11.77 9.43
N ARG A 89 -5.18 11.27 8.23
CA ARG A 89 -6.56 11.23 7.74
C ARG A 89 -7.41 10.24 8.52
N PHE A 90 -6.85 9.08 8.88
CA PHE A 90 -7.52 8.13 9.76
C PHE A 90 -7.78 8.75 11.14
N THR A 91 -6.80 9.40 11.75
CA THR A 91 -6.95 10.11 13.04
C THR A 91 -8.03 11.19 12.96
N ALA A 92 -8.00 12.06 11.94
CA ALA A 92 -9.02 13.10 11.75
C ALA A 92 -10.43 12.50 11.56
N MET A 93 -10.54 11.34 10.90
CA MET A 93 -11.80 10.61 10.80
C MET A 93 -12.23 10.08 12.17
N VAL A 94 -11.34 9.49 12.96
CA VAL A 94 -11.67 9.01 14.32
C VAL A 94 -12.15 10.16 15.23
N GLU A 95 -11.48 11.32 15.18
CA GLU A 95 -11.81 12.51 15.99
C GLU A 95 -13.17 13.13 15.63
N THR A 96 -13.64 12.93 14.40
CA THR A 96 -14.92 13.49 13.91
C THR A 96 -16.08 12.51 14.01
N MET A 97 -15.90 11.35 14.66
CA MET A 97 -16.96 10.34 14.78
C MET A 97 -18.18 10.89 15.55
N PRO A 98 -19.36 10.91 14.93
CA PRO A 98 -20.60 11.24 15.63
C PRO A 98 -20.89 10.23 16.75
N PRO A 99 -21.30 10.65 17.96
CA PRO A 99 -21.61 9.73 19.07
C PRO A 99 -22.64 8.65 18.72
N VAL A 100 -23.61 8.98 17.88
CA VAL A 100 -24.65 8.06 17.40
C VAL A 100 -24.08 6.82 16.67
N CYS A 101 -22.89 6.90 16.06
CA CYS A 101 -22.23 5.76 15.42
C CYS A 101 -21.87 4.64 16.41
N ARG A 102 -21.79 4.96 17.70
CA ARG A 102 -21.37 4.06 18.77
C ARG A 102 -22.50 3.73 19.74
N ALA A 103 -23.70 4.24 19.49
CA ALA A 103 -24.86 4.11 20.37
C ALA A 103 -25.67 2.82 20.12
N TYR A 104 -25.11 1.86 19.38
CA TYR A 104 -25.80 0.61 19.04
C TYR A 104 -25.59 -0.44 20.14
N ASP A 105 -26.68 -1.00 20.64
CA ASP A 105 -26.69 -2.10 21.62
C ASP A 105 -25.98 -1.78 22.93
N LEU A 106 -26.20 -0.56 23.44
CA LEU A 106 -25.65 -0.14 24.73
C LEU A 106 -26.71 -0.23 25.82
N ASP A 107 -26.35 -0.84 26.95
CA ASP A 107 -27.10 -0.74 28.20
C ASP A 107 -26.74 0.55 28.93
N GLU A 108 -25.44 0.89 29.00
CA GLU A 108 -24.93 2.14 29.56
C GLU A 108 -24.06 2.92 28.56
N THR A 109 -23.95 4.24 28.73
CA THR A 109 -23.11 5.07 27.83
C THR A 109 -21.62 4.74 27.91
N ASP A 110 -21.19 4.19 29.03
CA ASP A 110 -19.79 3.82 29.29
C ASP A 110 -19.41 2.52 28.57
N ASP A 111 -20.39 1.72 28.13
CA ASP A 111 -20.18 0.53 27.29
C ASP A 111 -19.82 0.90 25.84
N ALA A 112 -19.95 2.17 25.47
CA ALA A 112 -19.68 2.65 24.11
C ALA A 112 -18.22 2.41 23.73
N GLN A 113 -18.00 1.54 22.75
CA GLN A 113 -16.68 1.22 22.22
C GLN A 113 -15.89 2.48 21.83
N ALA A 114 -14.56 2.47 21.94
CA ALA A 114 -13.75 3.62 21.55
C ALA A 114 -13.92 3.93 20.04
N PRO A 115 -13.96 5.22 19.62
CA PRO A 115 -14.13 5.58 18.21
C PRO A 115 -13.05 4.96 17.34
N HIS A 116 -11.81 4.96 17.84
CA HIS A 116 -10.66 4.38 17.15
C HIS A 116 -10.88 2.91 16.82
N GLU A 117 -11.25 2.10 17.82
CA GLU A 117 -11.42 0.65 17.65
C GLU A 117 -12.54 0.33 16.67
N LEU A 118 -13.65 1.07 16.73
CA LEU A 118 -14.79 0.83 15.85
C LEU A 118 -14.46 1.19 14.40
N THR A 119 -13.79 2.32 14.16
CA THR A 119 -13.34 2.72 12.82
C THR A 119 -12.28 1.79 12.27
N GLU A 120 -11.30 1.40 13.08
CA GLU A 120 -10.25 0.44 12.70
C GLU A 120 -10.88 -0.90 12.33
N HIS A 121 -11.78 -1.41 13.18
CA HIS A 121 -12.47 -2.68 12.93
C HIS A 121 -13.30 -2.64 11.64
N PHE A 122 -14.04 -1.55 11.42
CA PHE A 122 -14.81 -1.35 10.19
C PHE A 122 -13.91 -1.38 8.95
N VAL A 123 -12.86 -0.56 8.92
CA VAL A 123 -11.95 -0.47 7.76
C VAL A 123 -11.24 -1.81 7.54
N ALA A 124 -10.75 -2.45 8.60
CA ALA A 124 -10.09 -3.76 8.50
C ALA A 124 -11.03 -4.84 7.96
N THR A 125 -12.29 -4.86 8.40
CA THR A 125 -13.28 -5.83 7.92
C THR A 125 -13.61 -5.63 6.45
N MET A 126 -13.75 -4.38 6.01
CA MET A 126 -14.00 -4.05 4.60
C MET A 126 -12.83 -4.48 3.71
N VAL A 127 -11.59 -4.18 4.13
CA VAL A 127 -10.38 -4.56 3.39
C VAL A 127 -10.22 -6.08 3.33
N ASP A 128 -10.33 -6.79 4.47
CA ASP A 128 -10.20 -8.25 4.50
C ASP A 128 -11.24 -8.95 3.63
N THR A 129 -12.51 -8.54 3.75
CA THR A 129 -13.59 -9.15 2.98
C THR A 129 -13.42 -8.90 1.48
N ALA A 130 -13.09 -7.66 1.08
CA ALA A 130 -12.91 -7.32 -0.32
C ALA A 130 -11.75 -8.09 -0.96
N VAL A 131 -10.57 -8.11 -0.31
CA VAL A 131 -9.39 -8.82 -0.83
C VAL A 131 -9.67 -10.33 -0.95
N ARG A 132 -10.28 -10.95 0.07
CA ARG A 132 -10.67 -12.37 0.00
C ARG A 132 -11.62 -12.65 -1.15
N GLN A 133 -12.67 -11.83 -1.29
CA GLN A 133 -13.69 -12.05 -2.31
C GLN A 133 -13.10 -11.93 -3.72
N TRP A 134 -12.21 -10.96 -3.96
CA TRP A 134 -11.58 -10.77 -5.26
C TRP A 134 -10.49 -11.81 -5.54
N SER A 135 -9.71 -12.21 -4.54
CA SER A 135 -8.68 -13.26 -4.69
C SER A 135 -9.24 -14.64 -5.02
N ASN A 136 -10.51 -14.89 -4.68
CA ASN A 136 -11.16 -16.19 -4.91
C ASN A 136 -11.67 -16.39 -6.35
N HIS A 137 -11.62 -15.37 -7.21
CA HIS A 137 -12.01 -15.52 -8.62
C HIS A 137 -11.00 -16.38 -9.42
N ASP A 138 -9.71 -16.34 -9.07
CA ASP A 138 -8.61 -17.02 -9.81
C ASP A 138 -8.14 -18.32 -9.15
N ARG A 139 -9.08 -19.14 -8.68
CA ARG A 139 -8.77 -20.28 -7.82
C ARG A 139 -8.13 -21.46 -8.57
N ALA A 140 -6.81 -21.60 -8.48
CA ALA A 140 -6.16 -22.90 -8.66
C ALA A 140 -6.46 -23.82 -7.46
N PRO A 141 -6.61 -25.15 -7.65
CA PRO A 141 -6.80 -26.09 -6.55
C PRO A 141 -5.60 -26.00 -5.60
N MET A 142 -5.90 -25.81 -4.31
CA MET A 142 -4.88 -25.63 -3.29
C MET A 142 -4.28 -26.99 -2.95
N ALA A 143 -2.99 -27.17 -3.23
CA ALA A 143 -2.26 -28.36 -2.80
C ALA A 143 -2.22 -28.45 -1.27
N SER A 144 -2.10 -29.68 -0.75
CA SER A 144 -1.84 -29.92 0.68
C SER A 144 -0.60 -29.13 1.11
N ALA A 145 -0.79 -28.18 2.03
CA ALA A 145 0.28 -27.35 2.54
C ALA A 145 1.01 -28.05 3.68
N ALA A 146 2.24 -28.49 3.45
CA ALA A 146 3.07 -29.14 4.46
C ALA A 146 3.67 -28.15 5.46
N GLN A 147 3.91 -26.90 5.05
CA GLN A 147 4.59 -25.89 5.88
C GLN A 147 3.59 -24.89 6.51
N PRO A 148 3.80 -24.45 7.77
CA PRO A 148 2.92 -23.49 8.45
C PRO A 148 2.70 -22.19 7.67
N ALA A 149 3.74 -21.65 7.02
CA ALA A 149 3.64 -20.44 6.21
C ALA A 149 2.73 -20.63 4.98
N GLN A 150 2.77 -21.81 4.35
CA GLN A 150 1.86 -22.15 3.24
C GLN A 150 0.42 -22.31 3.72
N GLN A 151 0.22 -22.92 4.91
CA GLN A 151 -1.11 -23.03 5.52
C GLN A 151 -1.68 -21.63 5.84
N TRP A 152 -0.86 -20.72 6.36
CA TRP A 152 -1.25 -19.33 6.56
C TRP A 152 -1.60 -18.61 5.27
N ALA A 153 -0.75 -18.70 4.23
CA ALA A 153 -1.01 -18.09 2.92
C ALA A 153 -2.28 -18.64 2.26
N ASN A 154 -2.56 -19.93 2.48
CA ASN A 154 -3.79 -20.58 2.06
C ASN A 154 -5.00 -20.04 2.84
N GLN A 155 -4.87 -19.88 4.16
CA GLN A 155 -5.94 -19.38 5.02
C GLN A 155 -6.30 -17.91 4.76
N LEU A 156 -5.38 -17.09 4.24
CA LEU A 156 -5.65 -15.70 3.80
C LEU A 156 -6.66 -15.60 2.65
N ARG A 157 -6.84 -16.68 1.88
CA ARG A 157 -7.80 -16.74 0.75
C ARG A 157 -9.07 -17.49 1.10
N ALA A 158 -9.03 -18.32 2.14
CA ALA A 158 -10.17 -19.11 2.58
C ALA A 158 -11.33 -18.24 3.11
N ALA A 159 -12.55 -18.77 3.06
CA ALA A 159 -13.73 -18.10 3.62
C ALA A 159 -13.65 -17.98 5.15
N SER A 160 -13.09 -18.99 5.82
CA SER A 160 -12.76 -18.91 7.25
C SER A 160 -11.36 -18.30 7.42
N PRO A 161 -11.14 -17.35 8.34
CA PRO A 161 -9.81 -16.84 8.65
C PRO A 161 -9.06 -17.68 9.70
N HIS A 162 -9.72 -18.64 10.35
CA HIS A 162 -9.15 -19.39 11.46
C HIS A 162 -8.04 -20.36 11.00
N LEU A 163 -6.84 -20.20 11.56
CA LEU A 163 -5.66 -20.99 11.25
C LEU A 163 -5.36 -21.94 12.41
N MET A 164 -5.52 -23.24 12.17
CA MET A 164 -5.24 -24.27 13.17
C MET A 164 -3.82 -24.79 13.01
N LEU A 165 -2.97 -24.49 14.00
CA LEU A 165 -1.59 -24.96 14.06
C LEU A 165 -1.26 -25.49 15.47
N PRO A 166 -0.39 -26.50 15.60
CA PRO A 166 0.12 -26.89 16.91
C PRO A 166 0.88 -25.71 17.58
N PRO A 167 0.96 -25.66 18.93
CA PRO A 167 1.47 -24.49 19.65
C PRO A 167 2.89 -24.05 19.24
N GLN A 168 3.81 -25.01 19.06
CA GLN A 168 5.20 -24.71 18.72
C GLN A 168 5.37 -24.14 17.30
N PRO A 169 4.79 -24.75 16.23
CA PRO A 169 4.71 -24.13 14.90
C PRO A 169 4.01 -22.76 14.90
N ALA A 170 2.90 -22.59 15.63
CA ALA A 170 2.17 -21.33 15.71
C ALA A 170 3.02 -20.21 16.34
N TYR A 171 3.79 -20.53 17.38
CA TYR A 171 4.71 -19.59 18.00
C TYR A 171 5.82 -19.14 17.05
N ARG A 172 6.48 -20.09 16.38
CA ARG A 172 7.55 -19.78 15.40
C ARG A 172 7.04 -18.95 14.24
N LEU A 173 5.92 -19.34 13.63
CA LEU A 173 5.33 -18.61 12.52
C LEU A 173 5.01 -17.15 12.90
N ALA A 174 4.51 -16.91 14.11
CA ALA A 174 4.23 -15.56 14.57
C ALA A 174 5.50 -14.71 14.75
N GLN A 175 6.60 -15.32 15.23
CA GLN A 175 7.88 -14.62 15.33
C GLN A 175 8.46 -14.29 13.95
N GLU A 176 8.42 -15.25 13.03
CA GLU A 176 8.88 -15.06 11.65
C GLU A 176 8.04 -13.99 10.93
N TRP A 177 6.72 -14.04 11.08
CA TRP A 177 5.81 -13.03 10.54
C TRP A 177 6.09 -11.65 11.14
N GLN A 178 6.28 -11.54 12.46
CA GLN A 178 6.60 -10.27 13.10
C GLN A 178 7.91 -9.69 12.56
N ALA A 179 8.98 -10.50 12.50
CA ALA A 179 10.27 -10.08 11.97
C ALA A 179 10.20 -9.68 10.48
N TRP A 180 9.28 -10.26 9.72
CA TRP A 180 9.02 -9.89 8.33
C TRP A 180 8.25 -8.57 8.20
N ILE A 181 7.18 -8.38 8.99
CA ILE A 181 6.38 -7.15 8.98
C ILE A 181 7.14 -5.95 9.54
N ASP A 182 8.03 -6.14 10.51
CA ASP A 182 8.85 -5.06 11.06
C ASP A 182 9.78 -4.43 10.00
N GLN A 183 10.19 -5.20 8.98
CA GLN A 183 10.97 -4.67 7.84
C GLN A 183 10.19 -3.62 7.03
N LEU A 184 8.86 -3.72 6.97
CA LEU A 184 8.01 -2.73 6.32
C LEU A 184 7.95 -1.42 7.11
N HIS A 185 8.03 -1.49 8.43
CA HIS A 185 7.94 -0.31 9.29
C HIS A 185 9.22 0.53 9.23
N ILE A 186 10.40 -0.12 9.14
CA ILE A 186 11.71 0.56 9.05
C ILE A 186 11.79 1.46 7.81
N THR A 187 11.14 1.08 6.70
CA THR A 187 11.07 1.90 5.47
C THR A 187 9.94 2.95 5.50
N SER A 188 9.05 2.90 6.49
CA SER A 188 7.84 3.72 6.60
C SER A 188 7.98 4.97 7.48
N ASP A 189 8.85 4.95 8.49
CA ASP A 189 9.08 6.03 9.47
C ASP A 189 9.84 7.25 8.87
N ALA A 190 9.75 7.39 7.55
CA ALA A 190 10.57 8.27 6.75
C ALA A 190 9.69 9.28 6.01
N ASN A 191 9.95 10.57 6.23
CA ASN A 191 9.41 11.65 5.38
C ASN A 191 9.76 11.50 3.89
N PHE A 192 10.69 10.58 3.57
CA PHE A 192 11.19 10.33 2.23
C PHE A 192 11.08 8.85 1.86
N ARG A 193 10.73 8.57 0.61
CA ARG A 193 10.73 7.24 0.00
C ARG A 193 11.76 7.18 -1.13
N ILE A 194 12.24 5.98 -1.46
CA ILE A 194 12.98 5.81 -2.69
C ILE A 194 12.05 5.97 -3.89
N THR A 195 12.55 6.55 -4.98
CA THR A 195 11.81 6.74 -6.23
C THR A 195 12.75 6.52 -7.40
N PHE A 196 12.20 5.93 -8.45
CA PHE A 196 12.92 5.57 -9.66
C PHE A 196 12.36 6.38 -10.83
N GLU A 197 13.25 6.90 -11.66
CA GLU A 197 12.89 7.55 -12.91
C GLU A 197 13.45 6.73 -14.06
N LEU A 198 12.58 6.24 -14.94
CA LEU A 198 12.99 5.58 -16.17
C LEU A 198 13.21 6.66 -17.24
N VAL A 199 14.44 6.75 -17.73
CA VAL A 199 14.87 7.72 -18.74
C VAL A 199 15.16 6.99 -20.04
N GLU A 200 14.54 7.45 -21.13
CA GLU A 200 14.75 6.96 -22.49
C GLU A 200 16.17 7.30 -22.97
N PRO A 201 16.86 6.40 -23.71
CA PRO A 201 18.16 6.70 -24.29
C PRO A 201 18.10 7.83 -25.32
N GLU A 202 19.13 8.69 -25.35
CA GLU A 202 19.25 9.77 -26.34
C GLU A 202 19.42 9.24 -27.77
N GLN A 203 20.01 8.05 -27.91
CA GLN A 203 20.18 7.35 -29.17
C GLN A 203 19.56 5.95 -29.05
N PRO A 204 18.74 5.50 -30.01
CA PRO A 204 18.26 4.14 -29.99
C PRO A 204 19.46 3.19 -30.03
N ALA A 205 19.67 2.39 -28.97
CA ALA A 205 20.45 1.15 -29.10
C ALA A 205 19.88 0.43 -30.30
N GLN A 206 20.72 0.12 -31.29
CA GLN A 206 20.31 -0.46 -32.58
C GLN A 206 19.26 -1.55 -32.33
N SER A 207 18.00 -1.18 -32.50
CA SER A 207 16.90 -2.11 -32.42
C SER A 207 17.08 -2.97 -33.65
N GLY A 208 17.44 -4.24 -33.47
CA GLY A 208 17.45 -5.25 -34.53
C GLY A 208 16.03 -5.55 -35.04
N GLY A 209 15.28 -4.51 -35.42
CA GLY A 209 13.96 -4.58 -35.98
C GLY A 209 14.04 -4.42 -37.49
N HIS A 210 13.63 -5.47 -38.21
CA HIS A 210 12.96 -5.59 -39.52
C HIS A 210 13.20 -4.63 -40.70
N THR A 211 13.88 -3.51 -40.56
CA THR A 211 14.30 -2.65 -41.67
C THR A 211 15.81 -2.54 -41.61
N GLY A 212 16.49 -3.40 -42.38
CA GLY A 212 17.94 -3.58 -42.40
C GLY A 212 18.71 -2.35 -42.91
N ALA A 213 18.77 -1.29 -42.12
CA ALA A 213 19.71 -0.19 -42.32
C ALA A 213 20.94 -0.43 -41.42
N LEU A 214 21.93 -1.14 -41.99
CA LEU A 214 23.26 -1.30 -41.40
C LEU A 214 23.96 0.06 -41.39
N GLY A 215 23.94 0.74 -40.25
CA GLY A 215 24.85 1.84 -39.96
C GLY A 215 26.24 1.30 -39.71
N ASN A 216 27.06 1.24 -40.76
CA ASN A 216 28.46 0.83 -40.70
C ASN A 216 29.27 1.90 -39.92
N GLY A 217 29.57 1.62 -38.66
CA GLY A 217 30.40 2.49 -37.84
C GLY A 217 30.42 2.05 -36.39
N ALA A 218 31.37 1.17 -36.04
CA ALA A 218 31.77 0.92 -34.66
C ALA A 218 32.49 2.16 -34.12
N ALA A 219 31.74 3.19 -33.75
CA ALA A 219 32.20 4.23 -32.84
C ALA A 219 31.83 3.79 -31.43
N ASP A 220 32.71 3.98 -30.46
CA ASP A 220 32.44 3.77 -29.02
C ASP A 220 31.13 4.48 -28.65
N PHE A 221 30.04 3.73 -28.62
CA PHE A 221 28.77 4.23 -28.13
C PHE A 221 28.92 4.37 -26.63
N ASP A 222 28.84 5.61 -26.14
CA ASP A 222 28.69 5.88 -24.71
C ASP A 222 27.47 5.08 -24.22
N ALA A 223 27.71 4.01 -23.45
CA ALA A 223 26.68 3.07 -23.05
C ALA A 223 25.51 3.78 -22.35
N VAL A 224 25.76 4.90 -21.68
CA VAL A 224 24.71 5.70 -21.02
C VAL A 224 23.76 6.35 -22.03
N ARG A 225 24.24 6.79 -23.20
CA ARG A 225 23.41 7.44 -24.23
C ARG A 225 22.62 6.47 -25.10
N SER A 226 23.04 5.21 -25.14
CA SER A 226 22.41 4.17 -25.95
C SER A 226 21.53 3.22 -25.14
N HIS A 227 21.59 3.24 -23.81
CA HIS A 227 20.78 2.37 -22.94
C HIS A 227 19.70 3.14 -22.19
N TRP A 228 18.60 2.45 -21.92
CA TRP A 228 17.60 2.94 -20.97
C TRP A 228 18.25 3.10 -19.60
N THR A 229 17.92 4.17 -18.89
CA THR A 229 18.55 4.47 -17.60
C THR A 229 17.50 4.56 -16.51
N LEU A 230 17.68 3.81 -15.44
CA LEU A 230 16.85 3.90 -14.24
C LEU A 230 17.59 4.75 -13.19
N ARG A 231 17.21 6.02 -13.03
CA ARG A 231 17.84 6.95 -12.08
C ARG A 231 17.20 6.85 -10.70
N TYR A 232 18.01 7.06 -9.66
CA TYR A 232 17.60 6.91 -8.26
C TYR A 232 17.40 8.25 -7.55
N TYR A 233 16.32 8.35 -6.78
CA TYR A 233 15.95 9.54 -6.01
C TYR A 233 15.42 9.21 -4.62
N LEU A 234 15.56 10.16 -3.70
CA LEU A 234 14.71 10.25 -2.51
C LEU A 234 13.59 11.28 -2.77
N GLN A 235 12.34 10.87 -2.64
CA GLN A 235 11.16 11.73 -2.82
C GLN A 235 10.46 11.98 -1.49
N ALA A 236 10.05 13.22 -1.22
CA ALA A 236 9.24 13.51 -0.05
C ALA A 236 7.84 12.87 -0.17
N ARG A 237 7.31 12.30 0.91
CA ARG A 237 6.00 11.62 0.91
C ARG A 237 4.81 12.59 0.83
N ASP A 238 4.98 13.80 1.36
CA ASP A 238 3.96 14.84 1.41
C ASP A 238 4.05 15.87 0.26
N ASP A 239 5.16 15.90 -0.48
CA ASP A 239 5.32 16.69 -1.71
C ASP A 239 6.05 15.88 -2.79
N LEU A 240 5.28 15.34 -3.73
CA LEU A 240 5.78 14.49 -4.81
C LEU A 240 6.68 15.23 -5.81
N ARG A 241 6.69 16.57 -5.81
CA ARG A 241 7.58 17.35 -6.69
C ARG A 241 8.99 17.43 -6.12
N LEU A 242 9.16 17.14 -4.84
CA LEU A 242 10.43 17.24 -4.16
C LEU A 242 11.20 15.93 -4.33
N LEU A 243 12.11 15.93 -5.30
CA LEU A 243 13.03 14.86 -5.62
C LEU A 243 14.46 15.27 -5.30
N ILE A 244 15.18 14.41 -4.60
CA ILE A 244 16.60 14.56 -4.29
C ILE A 244 17.35 13.46 -5.06
N ALA A 245 18.15 13.85 -6.04
CA ALA A 245 18.92 12.89 -6.84
C ALA A 245 19.92 12.11 -5.98
N ALA A 246 20.17 10.85 -6.32
CA ALA A 246 21.15 10.02 -5.63
C ALA A 246 22.55 10.66 -5.58
N GLU A 247 22.97 11.34 -6.67
CA GLU A 247 24.20 12.14 -6.70
C GLU A 247 24.27 13.13 -5.53
N GLN A 248 23.20 13.91 -5.31
CA GLN A 248 23.11 14.87 -4.21
C GLN A 248 23.10 14.18 -2.83
N VAL A 249 22.49 12.99 -2.74
CA VAL A 249 22.49 12.17 -1.51
C VAL A 249 23.91 11.71 -1.17
N TRP A 250 24.69 11.27 -2.16
CA TRP A 250 26.07 10.82 -1.96
C TRP A 250 27.01 11.97 -1.56
N MET A 251 26.68 13.21 -1.95
CA MET A 251 27.39 14.42 -1.52
C MET A 251 27.04 14.88 -0.09
N ALA A 252 26.18 14.16 0.66
CA ALA A 252 25.88 14.50 2.05
C ALA A 252 27.00 14.01 2.99
N HIS A 253 27.72 14.92 3.64
CA HIS A 253 28.93 14.59 4.43
C HIS A 253 28.67 14.36 5.93
N ASN A 254 27.56 14.86 6.49
CA ASN A 254 27.32 14.91 7.94
C ASN A 254 26.19 14.00 8.43
N GLY A 255 25.85 12.95 7.66
CA GLY A 255 24.73 12.06 7.99
C GLY A 255 23.37 12.76 8.02
N HIS A 256 23.26 13.97 7.48
CA HIS A 256 22.01 14.68 7.25
C HIS A 256 22.10 15.51 5.97
N LEU A 257 20.97 15.65 5.28
CA LEU A 257 20.83 16.48 4.09
C LEU A 257 19.67 17.45 4.30
N ARG A 258 19.88 18.74 3.99
CA ARG A 258 18.80 19.74 3.99
C ARG A 258 18.36 19.99 2.55
N PHE A 259 17.07 19.90 2.30
CA PHE A 259 16.48 20.22 1.01
C PHE A 259 15.25 21.10 1.25
N GLY A 260 15.36 22.38 0.87
CA GLY A 260 14.41 23.42 1.28
C GLY A 260 14.28 23.51 2.81
N ASN A 261 13.05 23.41 3.31
CA ASN A 261 12.74 23.44 4.75
C ASN A 261 12.80 22.07 5.43
N ARG A 262 13.22 21.01 4.71
CA ARG A 262 13.23 19.63 5.21
C ARG A 262 14.63 19.17 5.58
N ARG A 263 14.68 18.28 6.55
CA ARG A 263 15.88 17.55 6.96
C ARG A 263 15.68 16.07 6.67
N VAL A 264 16.64 15.47 6.00
CA VAL A 264 16.75 14.02 5.77
C VAL A 264 17.88 13.51 6.65
N ASP A 265 17.55 12.72 7.67
CA ASP A 265 18.58 12.05 8.49
C ASP A 265 19.08 10.79 7.79
N ARG A 266 20.38 10.54 7.87
CA ARG A 266 21.09 9.39 7.29
C ARG A 266 20.68 9.11 5.83
N PRO A 267 20.78 10.11 4.93
CA PRO A 267 20.22 10.04 3.58
C PRO A 267 20.84 8.91 2.75
N GLN A 268 22.14 8.65 2.91
CA GLN A 268 22.84 7.55 2.22
C GLN A 268 22.35 6.18 2.67
N GLU A 269 22.23 5.95 3.99
CA GLU A 269 21.68 4.71 4.54
C GLU A 269 20.23 4.48 4.10
N ARG A 270 19.44 5.56 4.03
CA ARG A 270 18.06 5.49 3.52
C ARG A 270 17.99 5.10 2.05
N LEU A 271 18.84 5.70 1.21
CA LEU A 271 18.93 5.35 -0.20
C LEU A 271 19.36 3.88 -0.36
N LEU A 272 20.39 3.43 0.36
CA LEU A 272 20.84 2.04 0.34
C LEU A 272 19.79 1.06 0.87
N GLY A 273 19.08 1.40 1.93
CA GLY A 273 17.98 0.59 2.46
C GLY A 273 16.86 0.42 1.43
N GLY A 274 16.50 1.50 0.72
CA GLY A 274 15.53 1.46 -0.37
C GLY A 274 16.02 0.64 -1.57
N LEU A 275 17.27 0.83 -2.00
CA LEU A 275 17.87 0.09 -3.12
C LEU A 275 18.02 -1.40 -2.80
N GLY A 276 18.44 -1.75 -1.58
CA GLY A 276 18.54 -3.14 -1.14
C GLY A 276 17.20 -3.86 -0.99
N ALA A 277 16.11 -3.12 -0.75
CA ALA A 277 14.77 -3.66 -0.84
C ALA A 277 14.34 -3.86 -2.31
N ALA A 278 14.57 -2.86 -3.17
CA ALA A 278 14.19 -2.90 -4.57
C ALA A 278 15.02 -3.93 -5.40
N SER A 279 16.27 -4.19 -5.02
CA SER A 279 17.13 -5.16 -5.69
C SER A 279 16.60 -6.60 -5.59
N ARG A 280 15.73 -6.90 -4.62
CA ARG A 280 15.05 -8.20 -4.50
C ARG A 280 13.96 -8.39 -5.54
N LEU A 281 13.45 -7.29 -6.12
CA LEU A 281 12.38 -7.29 -7.10
C LEU A 281 12.95 -7.15 -8.52
N PHE A 282 14.00 -6.35 -8.70
CA PHE A 282 14.52 -6.00 -10.02
C PHE A 282 16.05 -6.13 -10.08
N ALA A 283 16.52 -7.17 -10.79
CA ALA A 283 17.93 -7.55 -10.86
C ALA A 283 18.90 -6.44 -11.33
N PRO A 284 18.53 -5.54 -12.27
CA PRO A 284 19.41 -4.44 -12.64
C PRO A 284 19.79 -3.49 -11.50
N ILE A 285 18.94 -3.35 -10.47
CA ILE A 285 19.27 -2.58 -9.26
C ILE A 285 20.33 -3.33 -8.43
N GLU A 286 20.25 -4.66 -8.34
CA GLU A 286 21.29 -5.45 -7.66
C GLU A 286 22.67 -5.27 -8.31
N GLN A 287 22.70 -5.20 -9.63
CA GLN A 287 23.95 -5.00 -10.38
C GLN A 287 24.56 -3.63 -10.09
N SER A 288 23.75 -2.57 -9.99
CA SER A 288 24.23 -1.22 -9.68
C SER A 288 24.82 -1.10 -8.27
N LEU A 289 24.29 -1.87 -7.30
CA LEU A 289 24.77 -1.91 -5.92
C LEU A 289 26.21 -2.44 -5.76
N ARG A 290 26.81 -2.99 -6.82
CA ARG A 290 28.24 -3.37 -6.83
C ARG A 290 29.17 -2.15 -6.89
N SER A 291 28.66 -1.00 -7.31
CA SER A 291 29.37 0.28 -7.26
C SER A 291 29.30 0.89 -5.85
N PRO A 292 30.35 1.60 -5.37
CA PRO A 292 30.33 2.24 -4.05
C PRO A 292 29.31 3.39 -3.93
N ARG A 293 28.88 3.99 -5.05
CA ARG A 293 27.90 5.09 -5.08
C ARG A 293 26.91 4.85 -6.22
N PRO A 294 25.91 3.97 -6.03
CA PRO A 294 24.92 3.68 -7.05
C PRO A 294 24.01 4.90 -7.24
N GLU A 295 23.99 5.44 -8.46
CA GLU A 295 23.16 6.59 -8.85
C GLU A 295 22.09 6.22 -9.89
N LEU A 296 22.36 5.16 -10.65
CA LEU A 296 21.50 4.65 -11.72
C LEU A 296 21.76 3.15 -11.96
N ALA A 297 20.84 2.51 -12.69
CA ALA A 297 21.08 1.25 -13.40
C ALA A 297 20.90 1.45 -14.91
N LEU A 298 21.76 0.83 -15.70
CA LEU A 298 21.60 0.73 -17.15
C LEU A 298 20.72 -0.47 -17.47
N LEU A 299 19.75 -0.28 -18.35
CA LEU A 299 18.74 -1.26 -18.73
C LEU A 299 18.79 -1.50 -20.24
N THR A 300 18.59 -2.77 -20.60
CA THR A 300 18.19 -3.15 -21.96
C THR A 300 16.73 -2.74 -22.22
N PRO A 301 16.30 -2.62 -23.50
CA PRO A 301 14.89 -2.38 -23.81
C PRO A 301 13.93 -3.42 -23.20
N ALA A 302 14.36 -4.68 -23.09
CA ALA A 302 13.57 -5.74 -22.47
C ALA A 302 13.39 -5.52 -20.96
N GLU A 303 14.46 -5.12 -20.26
CA GLU A 303 14.41 -4.81 -18.82
C GLU A 303 13.62 -3.53 -18.55
N ALA A 304 13.73 -2.50 -19.40
CA ALA A 304 12.92 -1.29 -19.31
C ALA A 304 11.42 -1.59 -19.48
N HIS A 305 11.06 -2.44 -20.45
CA HIS A 305 9.70 -2.91 -20.63
C HIS A 305 9.22 -3.77 -19.44
N GLN A 306 10.08 -4.64 -18.89
CA GLN A 306 9.76 -5.40 -17.69
C GLN A 306 9.44 -4.47 -16.52
N PHE A 307 10.27 -3.44 -16.29
CA PHE A 307 10.08 -2.45 -15.23
C PHE A 307 8.75 -1.70 -15.32
N LEU A 308 8.24 -1.44 -16.54
CA LEU A 308 6.94 -0.78 -16.73
C LEU A 308 5.74 -1.70 -16.55
N ARG A 309 5.95 -3.02 -16.65
CA ARG A 309 4.88 -4.02 -16.57
C ARG A 309 4.65 -4.52 -15.14
N GLU A 310 5.71 -4.55 -14.33
CA GLU A 310 5.69 -4.94 -12.90
C GLU A 310 5.25 -3.78 -12.01
#